data_AF-A0AAN9WC64-F1
#
_entry.id   AF-A0AAN9WC64-F1
#
_cell.length_a   1.000
_cell.length_b   1.000
_cell.length_c   1.000
_cell.angle_alpha   90.00
_cell.angle_beta   90.00
_cell.angle_gamma   90.00
#
_symmetry.space_group_name_H-M   'P 1'
#
loop_
_entity.id
_entity.type
_entity.pdbx_description
1 polymer ?
#
loop_
_entity_poly.entity_id
_entity_poly.type
_entity_poly.pdbx_seq_one_letter_code
_entity_poly.pdbx_strand_id
1 'polypeptide(L)'
;MSDSERSVEEGPESYHQKAFVSILKDHRILFEKSQLPSSRRKKAEALTEAAEKYRLRFGKEITSRQLTKKNSNLKDRVKKKTDVLQTGNRKNKLKEWEKDYLKLINGDTNPTVTRIEGAIEAGVASVSDDGGADFTSSLQENGASISASVIFEDGSSMYEEVTPVKRKRNVNRLSNAELQRLVYVEQLEVLQLKKRKLQWQLDQMMDFQQLEVLLLKKRKLQLDQIN
;
A
#
# COMPACT_ATOMS: atom_id res chain seq x y z
N MET A 1 -15.32 -26.74 41.95
CA MET A 1 -15.78 -26.84 40.55
C MET A 1 -14.55 -26.95 39.68
N SER A 2 -14.26 -28.16 39.21
CA SER A 2 -13.09 -28.44 38.37
C SER A 2 -13.47 -28.18 36.92
N ASP A 3 -12.97 -27.07 36.37
CA ASP A 3 -13.08 -26.75 34.94
C ASP A 3 -12.20 -27.76 34.19
N SER A 4 -12.80 -28.86 33.76
CA SER A 4 -12.17 -29.82 32.86
C SER A 4 -11.86 -29.10 31.54
N GLU A 5 -10.59 -28.82 31.31
CA GLU A 5 -10.06 -28.36 30.03
C GLU A 5 -10.40 -29.40 28.96
N ARG A 6 -11.53 -29.20 28.29
CA ARG A 6 -11.98 -30.00 27.16
C ARG A 6 -10.97 -29.77 26.04
N SER A 7 -10.01 -30.68 25.91
CA SER A 7 -9.07 -30.78 24.79
C SER A 7 -9.88 -30.82 23.51
N VAL A 8 -9.96 -29.69 22.81
CA VAL A 8 -10.59 -29.61 21.51
C VAL A 8 -9.68 -30.40 20.58
N GLU A 9 -10.08 -31.63 20.23
CA GLU A 9 -9.35 -32.47 19.28
C GLU A 9 -9.05 -31.64 18.02
N GLU A 10 -7.77 -31.39 17.79
CA GLU A 10 -7.32 -30.62 16.65
C GLU A 10 -7.53 -31.44 15.39
N GLY A 11 -8.61 -31.15 14.66
CA GLY A 11 -8.85 -31.78 13.37
C GLY A 11 -7.66 -31.61 12.40
N PRO A 12 -7.51 -32.49 11.40
CA PRO A 12 -6.35 -32.53 10.49
C PRO A 12 -6.11 -31.20 9.74
N GLU A 13 -7.14 -30.38 9.56
CA GLU A 13 -7.00 -29.03 9.00
C GLU A 13 -6.19 -28.07 9.88
N SER A 14 -6.28 -28.22 11.21
CA SER A 14 -5.54 -27.40 12.18
C SER A 14 -4.04 -27.61 12.03
N TYR A 15 -3.62 -28.86 11.84
CA TYR A 15 -2.23 -29.22 11.61
C TYR A 15 -1.66 -28.57 10.34
N HIS A 16 -2.41 -28.62 9.23
CA HIS A 16 -2.01 -27.98 7.98
C HIS A 16 -1.88 -26.46 8.11
N GLN A 17 -2.77 -25.84 8.89
CA GLN A 17 -2.73 -24.40 9.16
C GLN A 17 -1.52 -24.04 10.02
N LYS A 18 -1.26 -24.79 11.10
CA LYS A 18 -0.11 -24.59 11.99
C LYS A 18 1.22 -24.72 11.25
N ALA A 19 1.38 -25.77 10.44
CA ALA A 19 2.57 -25.96 9.62
C ALA A 19 2.73 -24.88 8.54
N PHE A 20 1.64 -24.41 7.93
CA PHE A 20 1.70 -23.29 6.99
C PHE A 20 2.14 -21.98 7.67
N VAL A 21 1.59 -21.67 8.85
CA VAL A 21 2.00 -20.50 9.64
C VAL A 21 3.48 -20.60 10.03
N SER A 22 3.98 -21.79 10.35
CA SER A 22 5.40 -22.01 10.61
C SER A 22 6.28 -21.64 9.41
N ILE A 23 5.89 -22.01 8.19
CA ILE A 23 6.62 -21.61 6.97
C ILE A 23 6.60 -20.10 6.81
N LEU A 24 5.46 -19.45 7.10
CA LEU A 24 5.34 -18.00 6.99
C LEU A 24 6.17 -17.24 8.04
N LYS A 25 6.46 -17.83 9.21
CA LYS A 25 7.33 -17.23 10.22
C LYS A 25 8.76 -17.02 9.68
N ASP A 26 9.26 -17.95 8.87
CA ASP A 26 10.58 -17.84 8.24
C ASP A 26 10.64 -16.71 7.20
N HIS A 27 9.49 -16.35 6.61
CA HIS A 27 9.38 -15.41 5.48
C HIS A 27 8.64 -14.12 5.87
N ARG A 28 9.17 -13.39 6.87
CA ARG A 28 8.54 -12.16 7.38
C ARG A 28 8.35 -11.06 6.31
N ILE A 29 9.20 -11.04 5.29
CA ILE A 29 9.13 -10.08 4.17
C ILE A 29 7.80 -10.14 3.40
N LEU A 30 7.09 -11.26 3.46
CA LEU A 30 5.76 -11.43 2.85
C LEU A 30 4.70 -10.51 3.48
N PHE A 31 4.92 -10.04 4.72
CA PHE A 31 3.99 -9.18 5.46
C PHE A 31 4.34 -7.69 5.37
N GLU A 32 5.52 -7.37 4.83
CA GLU A 32 5.96 -5.99 4.67
C GLU A 32 5.04 -5.26 3.67
N LYS A 33 4.64 -4.02 3.97
CA LYS A 33 3.77 -3.24 3.06
C LYS A 33 4.52 -2.52 1.94
N SER A 34 5.86 -2.52 1.96
CA SER A 34 6.69 -1.83 0.97
C SER A 34 6.37 -2.25 -0.47
N GLN A 35 6.26 -1.24 -1.34
CA GLN A 35 6.02 -1.37 -2.78
C GLN A 35 7.27 -1.09 -3.62
N LEU A 36 8.43 -0.92 -2.97
CA LEU A 36 9.69 -0.65 -3.67
C LEU A 36 10.04 -1.81 -4.62
N PRO A 37 10.61 -1.54 -5.80
CA PRO A 37 10.99 -2.60 -6.74
C PRO A 37 11.90 -3.67 -6.13
N SER A 38 12.84 -3.28 -5.26
CA SER A 38 13.72 -4.17 -4.53
C SER A 38 12.96 -5.10 -3.57
N SER A 39 12.04 -4.55 -2.76
CA SER A 39 11.18 -5.32 -1.87
C SER A 39 10.26 -6.26 -2.64
N ARG A 40 9.75 -5.86 -3.81
CA ARG A 40 8.91 -6.74 -4.66
C ARG A 40 9.70 -7.95 -5.18
N ARG A 41 10.96 -7.76 -5.59
CA ARG A 41 11.84 -8.87 -6.01
C ARG A 41 12.08 -9.85 -4.86
N LYS A 42 12.46 -9.33 -3.68
CA LYS A 42 12.67 -10.16 -2.48
C LYS A 42 11.41 -10.91 -2.05
N LYS A 43 10.23 -10.31 -2.17
CA LYS A 43 8.94 -10.98 -1.92
C LYS A 43 8.69 -12.11 -2.92
N ALA A 44 8.99 -11.90 -4.19
CA ALA A 44 8.83 -12.94 -5.20
C ALA A 44 9.73 -14.15 -4.91
N GLU A 45 10.99 -13.89 -4.52
CA GLU A 45 11.96 -14.92 -4.09
C GLU A 45 11.52 -15.64 -2.81
N ALA A 46 11.02 -14.90 -1.80
CA ALA A 46 10.48 -15.50 -0.60
C ALA A 46 9.22 -16.35 -0.87
N LEU A 47 8.40 -15.98 -1.87
CA LEU A 47 7.25 -16.78 -2.29
C LEU A 47 7.68 -18.09 -2.96
N THR A 48 8.75 -18.08 -3.76
CA THR A 48 9.28 -19.30 -4.37
C THR A 48 9.86 -20.24 -3.31
N GLU A 49 10.65 -19.72 -2.37
CA GLU A 49 11.21 -20.53 -1.27
C GLU A 49 10.11 -21.09 -0.36
N ALA A 50 9.09 -20.28 -0.03
CA ALA A 50 7.95 -20.73 0.76
C ALA A 50 7.14 -21.84 0.04
N ALA A 51 7.02 -21.76 -1.29
CA ALA A 51 6.35 -22.79 -2.08
C ALA A 51 7.13 -24.10 -2.08
N GLU A 52 8.46 -24.06 -2.14
CA GLU A 52 9.32 -25.25 -2.04
C GLU A 52 9.22 -25.89 -0.66
N LYS A 53 9.30 -25.11 0.43
CA LYS A 53 9.10 -25.61 1.80
C LYS A 53 7.71 -26.22 1.98
N TYR A 54 6.69 -25.64 1.36
CA TYR A 54 5.33 -26.19 1.39
C TYR A 54 5.27 -27.54 0.65
N ARG A 55 5.89 -27.64 -0.52
CA ARG A 55 5.98 -28.89 -1.28
C ARG A 55 6.69 -29.97 -0.48
N LEU A 56 7.81 -29.65 0.16
CA LEU A 56 8.58 -30.59 0.99
C LEU A 56 7.77 -31.12 2.18
N ARG A 57 6.97 -30.27 2.84
CA ARG A 57 6.19 -30.70 4.02
C ARG A 57 4.89 -31.45 3.70
N PHE A 58 4.21 -31.09 2.62
CA PHE A 58 2.87 -31.61 2.32
C PHE A 58 2.80 -32.51 1.08
N GLY A 59 3.89 -32.62 0.32
CA GLY A 59 3.93 -33.37 -0.94
C GLY A 59 3.04 -32.78 -2.03
N LYS A 60 2.61 -31.51 -1.89
CA LYS A 60 1.69 -30.83 -2.82
C LYS A 60 2.36 -29.59 -3.40
N GLU A 61 2.28 -29.46 -4.72
CA GLU A 61 2.73 -28.26 -5.41
C GLU A 61 1.72 -27.13 -5.22
N ILE A 62 2.23 -25.93 -4.92
CA ILE A 62 1.42 -24.74 -4.75
C ILE A 62 2.02 -23.60 -5.56
N THR A 63 1.18 -22.94 -6.36
CA THR A 63 1.60 -21.75 -7.11
C THR A 63 1.70 -20.53 -6.20
N SER A 64 2.55 -19.56 -6.54
CA SER A 64 2.69 -18.32 -5.75
C SER A 64 1.36 -17.57 -5.58
N ARG A 65 0.48 -17.64 -6.58
CA ARG A 65 -0.88 -17.07 -6.52
C ARG A 65 -1.75 -17.77 -5.48
N GLN A 66 -1.72 -19.10 -5.43
CA GLN A 66 -2.45 -19.88 -4.43
C GLN A 66 -1.89 -19.64 -3.02
N LEU A 67 -0.57 -19.53 -2.87
CA LEU A 67 0.07 -19.26 -1.59
C LEU A 67 -0.32 -17.87 -1.05
N THR A 68 -0.29 -16.86 -1.92
CA THR A 68 -0.75 -15.49 -1.60
C THR A 68 -2.23 -15.49 -1.22
N LYS A 69 -3.09 -16.17 -2.01
CA LYS A 69 -4.52 -16.27 -1.72
C LYS A 69 -4.79 -16.98 -0.39
N LYS A 70 -4.07 -18.05 -0.09
CA LYS A 70 -4.15 -18.77 1.19
C LYS A 70 -3.75 -17.87 2.35
N ASN A 71 -2.68 -17.08 2.20
CA ASN A 71 -2.28 -16.10 3.19
C ASN A 71 -3.36 -15.03 3.43
N SER A 72 -3.94 -14.45 2.37
CA SER A 72 -5.05 -13.50 2.49
C SER A 72 -6.27 -14.10 3.19
N ASN A 73 -6.67 -15.32 2.83
CA ASN A 73 -7.80 -15.98 3.46
C ASN A 73 -7.57 -16.23 4.96
N LEU A 74 -6.35 -16.63 5.36
CA LEU A 74 -5.99 -16.79 6.78
C LEU A 74 -6.05 -15.45 7.50
N LYS A 75 -5.51 -14.39 6.88
CA LYS A 75 -5.59 -13.03 7.41
C LYS A 75 -7.02 -12.59 7.67
N ASP A 76 -7.91 -12.78 6.70
CA ASP A 76 -9.31 -12.38 6.82
C ASP A 76 -10.03 -13.20 7.89
N ARG A 77 -9.72 -14.50 8.00
CA ARG A 77 -10.27 -15.36 9.06
C ARG A 77 -9.84 -14.93 10.45
N VAL A 78 -8.56 -14.63 10.63
CA VAL A 78 -8.04 -14.13 11.92
C VAL A 78 -8.67 -12.77 12.22
N LYS A 79 -8.66 -11.82 11.28
CA LYS A 79 -9.26 -10.49 11.46
C LYS A 79 -10.73 -10.54 11.89
N LYS A 80 -11.57 -11.32 11.20
CA LYS A 80 -12.99 -11.47 11.54
C LYS A 80 -13.20 -12.00 12.96
N LYS A 81 -12.27 -12.80 13.47
CA LYS A 81 -12.32 -13.27 14.86
C LYS A 81 -11.81 -12.20 15.83
N THR A 82 -10.72 -11.53 15.51
CA THR A 82 -10.13 -10.55 16.42
C THR A 82 -10.91 -9.23 16.47
N ASP A 83 -11.82 -8.97 15.53
CA ASP A 83 -12.64 -7.76 15.51
C ASP A 83 -13.61 -7.71 16.72
N VAL A 84 -13.26 -6.83 17.67
CA VAL A 84 -13.93 -6.64 18.96
C VAL A 84 -15.34 -6.08 18.76
N LEU A 85 -15.56 -5.26 17.73
CA LEU A 85 -16.85 -4.63 17.48
C LEU A 85 -17.90 -5.63 16.96
N GLN A 86 -17.45 -6.69 16.29
CA GLN A 86 -18.35 -7.72 15.75
C GLN A 86 -18.76 -8.76 16.80
N THR A 87 -17.99 -8.94 17.88
CA THR A 87 -18.11 -10.10 18.77
C THR A 87 -18.96 -9.91 20.01
N GLY A 88 -19.51 -8.70 20.25
CA GLY A 88 -20.52 -8.45 21.29
C GLY A 88 -20.26 -9.19 22.60
N ASN A 89 -19.31 -8.71 23.41
CA ASN A 89 -18.97 -9.23 24.74
C ASN A 89 -18.61 -10.74 24.88
N ARG A 90 -18.56 -11.54 23.80
CA ARG A 90 -18.11 -12.93 23.89
C ARG A 90 -16.59 -13.01 23.76
N LYS A 91 -15.92 -13.56 24.80
CA LYS A 91 -14.48 -13.85 24.78
C LYS A 91 -14.16 -14.75 23.58
N ASN A 92 -13.41 -14.24 22.60
CA ASN A 92 -13.08 -15.03 21.42
C ASN A 92 -11.94 -16.01 21.72
N LYS A 93 -12.19 -17.31 21.55
CA LYS A 93 -11.19 -18.36 21.72
C LYS A 93 -10.44 -18.57 20.40
N LEU A 94 -9.30 -17.88 20.24
CA LEU A 94 -8.38 -18.07 19.12
C LEU A 94 -7.66 -19.41 19.24
N LYS A 95 -7.53 -20.14 18.13
CA LYS A 95 -6.70 -21.35 18.03
C LYS A 95 -5.22 -21.00 18.15
N GLU A 96 -4.37 -21.97 18.47
CA GLU A 96 -2.92 -21.75 18.63
C GLU A 96 -2.28 -21.11 17.39
N TRP A 97 -2.56 -21.67 16.20
CA TRP A 97 -2.01 -21.12 14.96
C TRP A 97 -2.55 -19.71 14.65
N GLU A 98 -3.77 -19.39 15.08
CA GLU A 98 -4.36 -18.06 14.89
C GLU A 98 -3.66 -17.04 15.75
N LYS A 99 -3.32 -17.40 17.00
CA LYS A 99 -2.50 -16.56 17.91
C LYS A 99 -1.12 -16.33 17.31
N ASP A 100 -0.47 -17.38 16.80
CA ASP A 100 0.83 -17.29 16.16
C ASP A 100 0.81 -16.40 14.91
N TYR A 101 -0.23 -16.55 14.09
CA TYR A 101 -0.41 -15.72 12.90
C TYR A 101 -0.74 -14.26 13.26
N LEU A 102 -1.53 -14.02 14.29
CA LEU A 102 -1.86 -12.68 14.77
C LEU A 102 -0.60 -11.91 15.21
N LYS A 103 0.29 -12.59 15.95
CA LYS A 103 1.61 -12.06 16.32
C LYS A 103 2.46 -11.71 15.09
N LEU A 104 2.45 -12.58 14.08
CA LEU A 104 3.21 -12.39 12.84
C LEU A 104 2.78 -11.15 12.05
N ILE A 105 1.47 -10.86 12.00
CA ILE A 105 0.92 -9.70 11.28
C ILE A 105 0.93 -8.40 12.09
N ASN A 106 1.57 -8.40 13.28
CA ASN A 106 1.53 -7.31 14.26
C ASN A 106 0.08 -6.87 14.58
N GLY A 107 -0.84 -7.83 14.73
CA GLY A 107 -2.26 -7.53 14.91
C GLY A 107 -2.58 -6.75 16.19
N ASP A 108 -1.75 -6.90 17.23
CA ASP A 108 -1.88 -6.17 18.49
C ASP A 108 -1.48 -4.68 18.34
N THR A 109 -0.69 -4.35 17.32
CA THR A 109 -0.24 -2.98 17.01
C THR A 109 -1.13 -2.34 15.93
N ASN A 110 -2.44 -2.63 15.94
CA ASN A 110 -3.37 -1.95 15.07
C ASN A 110 -3.76 -0.59 15.69
N PRO A 111 -3.31 0.56 15.16
CA PRO A 111 -3.65 1.89 15.70
C PRO A 111 -5.14 2.23 15.59
N THR A 112 -5.93 1.44 14.86
CA THR A 112 -7.38 1.60 14.80
C THR A 112 -8.11 1.01 16.01
N VAL A 113 -7.46 0.13 16.79
CA VAL A 113 -8.05 -0.56 17.95
C VAL A 113 -7.48 -0.02 19.27
N THR A 114 -6.22 0.43 19.26
CA THR A 114 -5.68 1.20 20.37
C THR A 114 -6.28 2.59 20.29
N ARG A 115 -7.31 2.85 21.11
CA ARG A 115 -7.73 4.22 21.44
C ARG A 115 -6.45 4.99 21.75
N ILE A 116 -6.10 5.94 20.90
CA ILE A 116 -5.03 6.88 21.17
C ILE A 116 -5.45 7.58 22.47
N GLU A 117 -4.67 7.44 23.53
CA GLU A 117 -4.89 8.18 24.77
C GLU A 117 -4.95 9.68 24.42
N GLY A 118 -6.14 10.28 24.50
CA GLY A 118 -6.39 11.68 24.13
C GLY A 118 -7.31 11.91 22.93
N ALA A 119 -7.77 10.88 22.22
CA ALA A 119 -8.79 11.07 21.18
C ALA A 119 -10.16 11.37 21.80
N ILE A 120 -10.56 12.65 21.78
CA ILE A 120 -11.90 13.11 22.15
C ILE A 120 -12.85 12.75 21.00
N GLU A 121 -13.86 11.90 21.26
CA GLU A 121 -14.96 11.65 20.31
C GLU A 121 -15.74 12.96 20.09
N ALA A 122 -15.47 13.63 18.98
CA ALA A 122 -16.27 14.77 18.53
C ALA A 122 -17.56 14.24 17.89
N GLY A 123 -18.57 13.95 18.69
CA GLY A 123 -19.91 13.66 18.17
C GLY A 123 -20.74 12.75 19.05
N VAL A 124 -21.41 13.33 20.03
CA VAL A 124 -22.83 13.19 20.40
C VAL A 124 -22.91 13.82 21.79
N ALA A 125 -23.53 14.99 21.87
CA ALA A 125 -23.91 15.55 23.15
C ALA A 125 -24.86 14.53 23.80
N SER A 126 -24.41 13.88 24.86
CA SER A 126 -25.26 13.11 25.76
C SER A 126 -26.20 14.09 26.44
N VAL A 127 -27.33 14.37 25.80
CA VAL A 127 -28.48 14.95 26.47
C VAL A 127 -28.96 13.91 27.45
N SER A 128 -28.71 14.20 28.73
CA SER A 128 -29.33 13.51 29.84
C SER A 128 -30.73 14.12 29.93
N ASP A 129 -31.77 13.37 29.60
CA ASP A 129 -33.01 13.52 30.36
C ASP A 129 -33.93 12.30 30.26
N ASP A 130 -34.64 12.15 31.35
CA ASP A 130 -35.46 11.05 31.82
C ASP A 130 -36.80 10.90 31.07
N GLY A 131 -37.41 9.71 31.13
CA GLY A 131 -38.84 9.51 30.82
C GLY A 131 -39.20 9.19 29.35
N GLY A 132 -39.72 7.99 29.12
CA GLY A 132 -40.02 7.46 27.79
C GLY A 132 -41.35 7.86 27.16
N ALA A 133 -41.48 7.55 25.87
CA ALA A 133 -42.70 7.04 25.24
C ALA A 133 -42.37 6.56 23.83
N ASP A 134 -43.07 5.50 23.47
CA ASP A 134 -43.19 4.80 22.21
C ASP A 134 -43.45 5.75 21.01
N PHE A 135 -42.64 5.65 19.95
CA PHE A 135 -43.08 6.05 18.61
C PHE A 135 -42.30 5.30 17.51
N THR A 136 -43.01 4.43 16.83
CA THR A 136 -42.61 3.80 15.58
C THR A 136 -42.76 4.80 14.44
N SER A 137 -41.72 4.98 13.60
CA SER A 137 -41.90 5.09 12.16
C SER A 137 -40.58 5.01 11.40
N SER A 138 -40.71 4.37 10.24
CA SER A 138 -39.81 4.02 9.16
C SER A 138 -38.99 5.14 8.49
N LEU A 139 -38.10 4.65 7.61
CA LEU A 139 -37.39 5.31 6.49
C LEU A 139 -36.21 6.19 6.94
N GLN A 140 -35.02 6.11 6.35
CA GLN A 140 -34.69 5.81 4.97
C GLN A 140 -33.19 5.53 4.87
N GLU A 141 -32.83 4.66 3.93
CA GLU A 141 -31.46 4.48 3.44
C GLU A 141 -30.87 5.82 3.00
N ASN A 142 -29.59 6.06 3.33
CA ASN A 142 -28.63 6.65 2.41
C ASN A 142 -27.21 6.50 2.96
N GLY A 143 -26.38 5.82 2.18
CA GLY A 143 -24.96 5.66 2.47
C GLY A 143 -24.19 6.96 2.24
N ALA A 144 -23.15 7.15 3.03
CA ALA A 144 -21.97 7.88 2.60
C ALA A 144 -20.76 7.41 3.42
N SER A 145 -19.86 6.75 2.70
CA SER A 145 -18.53 6.38 3.12
C SER A 145 -17.71 7.63 3.49
N ILE A 146 -17.37 7.80 4.77
CA ILE A 146 -16.42 8.83 5.19
C ILE A 146 -15.06 8.16 5.33
N SER A 147 -14.26 8.30 4.27
CA SER A 147 -12.84 7.92 4.25
C SER A 147 -12.03 9.07 4.87
N ALA A 148 -11.64 8.92 6.12
CA ALA A 148 -10.66 9.79 6.76
C ALA A 148 -9.25 9.40 6.30
N SER A 149 -8.60 10.25 5.49
CA SER A 149 -7.17 10.15 5.21
C SER A 149 -6.46 11.32 5.87
N VAL A 150 -5.88 11.07 7.05
CA VAL A 150 -4.89 11.93 7.70
C VAL A 150 -3.51 11.48 7.20
N ILE A 151 -2.83 12.35 6.46
CA ILE A 151 -1.41 12.20 6.11
C ILE A 151 -0.66 13.28 6.90
N PHE A 152 0.05 12.85 7.94
CA PHE A 152 1.09 13.64 8.60
C PHE A 152 2.40 13.56 7.82
N GLU A 153 3.18 14.61 8.00
CA GLU A 153 4.30 15.10 7.19
C GLU A 153 5.53 14.19 7.22
N ASP A 154 6.21 14.14 6.08
CA ASP A 154 7.51 13.52 5.88
C ASP A 154 8.61 14.53 6.26
N GLY A 155 9.49 14.12 7.18
CA GLY A 155 10.61 14.88 7.67
C GLY A 155 11.85 14.68 6.80
N SER A 156 12.11 15.68 5.96
CA SER A 156 13.40 16.29 5.67
C SER A 156 14.66 15.40 5.65
N SER A 157 15.28 15.25 4.47
CA SER A 157 16.74 15.14 4.38
C SER A 157 17.27 15.79 3.09
N MET A 158 18.20 16.70 3.32
CA MET A 158 18.95 17.58 2.43
C MET A 158 19.30 17.06 1.03
N TYR A 159 18.91 17.84 0.02
CA TYR A 159 19.84 18.37 -0.97
C TYR A 159 19.28 19.68 -1.52
N GLU A 160 20.14 20.68 -1.59
CA GLU A 160 19.87 22.05 -1.99
C GLU A 160 20.09 22.16 -3.50
N GLU A 161 19.03 22.29 -4.29
CA GLU A 161 19.18 22.74 -5.69
C GLU A 161 17.91 23.41 -6.23
N VAL A 162 18.07 24.71 -6.49
CA VAL A 162 17.31 25.61 -7.39
C VAL A 162 15.79 25.57 -7.29
N THR A 163 15.24 26.58 -6.63
CA THR A 163 13.80 26.85 -6.51
C THR A 163 13.13 27.14 -7.85
N PRO A 164 12.08 26.40 -8.26
CA PRO A 164 10.99 26.99 -9.01
C PRO A 164 9.96 27.51 -8.01
N VAL A 165 9.56 28.78 -8.19
CA VAL A 165 8.51 29.48 -7.45
C VAL A 165 7.26 28.59 -7.33
N LYS A 166 7.10 27.91 -6.19
CA LYS A 166 5.90 27.13 -5.88
C LYS A 166 4.77 28.11 -5.58
N ARG A 167 3.97 28.44 -6.60
CA ARG A 167 2.63 28.98 -6.41
C ARG A 167 1.79 27.90 -5.70
N LYS A 168 1.82 27.88 -4.36
CA LYS A 168 0.85 27.12 -3.56
C LYS A 168 -0.54 27.73 -3.81
N ARG A 169 -1.21 27.30 -4.86
CA ARG A 169 -2.64 27.60 -5.05
C ARG A 169 -3.41 26.72 -4.08
N ASN A 170 -4.25 27.34 -3.25
CA ASN A 170 -5.09 26.68 -2.27
C ASN A 170 -6.04 25.68 -2.96
N VAL A 171 -5.59 24.45 -3.16
CA VAL A 171 -6.32 23.34 -3.80
C VAL A 171 -7.46 22.80 -2.93
N ASN A 172 -7.54 23.21 -1.66
CA ASN A 172 -8.51 22.69 -0.70
C ASN A 172 -9.95 23.22 -0.88
N ARG A 173 -10.21 24.07 -1.89
CA ARG A 173 -11.55 24.62 -2.17
C ARG A 173 -12.07 24.34 -3.59
N LEU A 174 -11.32 23.57 -4.39
CA LEU A 174 -11.67 23.33 -5.78
C LEU A 174 -12.69 22.19 -5.88
N SER A 175 -13.70 22.39 -6.74
CA SER A 175 -14.61 21.32 -7.15
C SER A 175 -13.84 20.21 -7.87
N ASN A 176 -14.35 18.97 -7.84
CA ASN A 176 -13.74 17.84 -8.55
C ASN A 176 -13.48 18.13 -10.03
N ALA A 177 -14.37 18.86 -10.70
CA ALA A 177 -14.18 19.26 -12.10
C ALA A 177 -13.01 20.24 -12.27
N GLU A 178 -12.81 21.16 -11.32
CA GLU A 178 -11.72 22.13 -11.33
C GLU A 178 -10.38 21.47 -11.02
N LEU A 179 -10.37 20.50 -10.09
CA LEU A 179 -9.19 19.67 -9.81
C LEU A 179 -8.78 18.87 -11.04
N GLN A 180 -9.72 18.22 -11.73
CA GLN A 180 -9.44 17.51 -12.98
C GLN A 180 -8.87 18.45 -14.05
N ARG A 181 -9.47 19.64 -14.24
CA ARG A 181 -8.97 20.64 -15.17
C ARG A 181 -7.54 21.08 -14.82
N LEU A 182 -7.25 21.30 -13.55
CA LEU A 182 -5.93 21.71 -13.08
C LEU A 182 -4.89 20.63 -13.34
N VAL A 183 -5.20 19.36 -13.04
CA VAL A 183 -4.35 18.22 -13.35
C VAL A 183 -4.06 18.13 -14.85
N TYR A 184 -5.06 18.31 -15.71
CA TYR A 184 -4.85 18.29 -17.15
C TYR A 184 -3.96 19.43 -17.64
N VAL A 185 -4.11 20.63 -17.08
CA VAL A 185 -3.25 21.78 -17.42
C VAL A 185 -1.80 21.50 -17.03
N GLU A 186 -1.55 20.97 -15.83
CA GLU A 186 -0.19 20.61 -15.39
C GLU A 186 0.40 19.49 -16.26
N GLN A 187 -0.40 18.48 -16.61
CA GLN A 187 0.04 17.41 -17.52
C GLN A 187 0.41 17.96 -18.92
N LEU A 188 -0.38 18.88 -19.47
CA LEU A 188 -0.09 19.53 -20.74
C LEU A 188 1.21 20.36 -20.67
N GLU A 189 1.42 21.09 -19.58
CA GLU A 189 2.65 21.87 -19.38
C GLU A 189 3.90 20.97 -19.37
N VAL A 190 3.84 19.85 -18.64
CA VAL A 190 4.92 18.85 -18.63
C VAL A 190 5.19 18.29 -20.04
N LEU A 191 4.14 17.98 -20.80
CA LEU A 191 4.28 17.49 -22.17
C LEU A 191 4.92 18.52 -23.10
N GLN A 192 4.53 19.80 -22.97
CA GLN A 192 5.13 20.89 -23.74
C GLN A 192 6.62 21.07 -23.42
N LEU A 193 7.00 21.00 -22.14
CA LEU A 193 8.42 21.07 -21.74
C LEU A 193 9.23 19.90 -22.30
N LYS A 194 8.69 18.68 -22.26
CA LYS A 194 9.33 17.51 -22.88
C LYS A 194 9.51 17.69 -24.39
N LYS A 195 8.49 18.19 -25.08
CA LYS A 195 8.57 18.48 -26.53
C LYS A 195 9.67 19.50 -26.84
N ARG A 196 9.75 20.61 -26.08
CA ARG A 196 10.82 21.62 -26.25
C ARG A 196 12.21 21.04 -26.01
N LYS A 197 12.37 20.21 -24.97
CA LYS A 197 13.66 19.55 -24.68
C LYS A 197 14.11 18.68 -25.85
N LEU A 198 13.20 17.86 -26.39
CA LEU A 198 13.50 17.01 -27.55
C LEU A 198 13.85 17.83 -28.79
N GLN A 199 13.10 18.91 -29.05
CA GLN A 199 13.40 19.82 -30.17
C GLN A 199 14.80 20.42 -30.03
N TRP A 200 15.13 20.94 -28.84
CA TRP A 200 16.45 21.50 -28.57
C TRP A 200 17.57 20.47 -28.77
N GLN A 201 17.36 19.22 -28.35
CA GLN A 201 18.32 18.14 -28.59
C GLN A 201 18.49 17.84 -30.09
N LEU A 202 17.40 17.87 -30.86
CA LEU A 202 17.46 17.68 -32.31
C LEU A 202 18.23 18.81 -33.00
N ASP A 203 17.97 20.06 -32.61
CA ASP A 203 18.66 21.23 -33.16
C ASP A 203 20.17 21.17 -32.88
N GLN A 204 20.56 20.79 -31.65
CA GLN A 204 21.98 20.57 -31.30
C GLN A 204 22.65 19.49 -32.15
N MET A 205 21.95 18.40 -32.46
CA MET A 205 22.49 17.35 -33.34
C MET A 205 22.65 17.84 -34.79
N MET A 206 21.69 18.62 -35.28
CA MET A 206 21.76 19.21 -36.61
C MET A 206 22.93 20.19 -36.74
N ASP A 207 23.14 21.06 -35.74
CA ASP A 207 24.25 22.00 -35.72
C ASP A 207 25.61 21.27 -35.74
N PHE A 208 25.73 20.17 -34.97
CA PHE A 208 26.92 19.35 -34.95
C PHE A 208 27.22 18.71 -36.32
N GLN A 209 26.18 18.16 -36.98
CA GLN A 209 26.32 17.59 -38.32
C GLN A 209 26.73 18.63 -39.36
N GLN A 210 26.17 19.85 -39.29
CA GLN A 210 26.56 20.94 -40.18
C GLN A 210 28.01 21.36 -39.97
N LEU A 211 28.47 21.44 -38.72
CA LEU A 211 29.85 21.75 -38.38
C LEU A 211 30.81 20.68 -38.94
N GLU A 212 30.47 19.41 -38.82
CA GLU A 212 31.26 18.30 -39.37
C GLU A 212 31.40 18.41 -40.90
N VAL A 213 30.30 18.67 -41.60
CA VAL A 213 30.31 18.89 -43.05
C VAL A 213 31.20 20.09 -43.44
N LEU A 214 31.14 21.20 -42.68
CA LEU A 214 32.00 22.36 -42.91
C LEU A 214 33.47 22.06 -42.68
N LEU A 215 33.80 21.31 -41.63
CA LEU A 215 35.19 20.89 -41.34
C LEU A 215 35.74 19.99 -42.45
N LEU A 216 34.94 19.05 -42.96
CA LEU A 216 35.31 18.20 -44.09
C LEU A 216 35.56 19.03 -45.36
N LYS A 217 34.69 20.00 -45.67
CA LYS A 217 34.89 20.93 -46.80
C LYS A 217 36.19 21.73 -46.66
N LYS A 218 36.48 22.25 -45.46
CA LYS A 218 37.71 23.01 -45.20
C LYS A 218 38.96 22.15 -45.37
N ARG A 219 38.96 20.91 -44.85
CA ARG A 219 40.08 19.97 -45.03
C ARG A 219 40.33 19.64 -46.50
N LYS A 220 39.26 19.43 -47.28
CA LYS A 220 39.37 19.17 -48.71
C LYS A 220 40.04 20.33 -49.44
N LEU A 221 39.61 21.57 -49.18
CA LEU A 221 40.21 22.77 -49.79
C LEU A 221 41.70 22.92 -49.46
N GLN A 222 42.13 22.55 -48.24
CA GLN A 222 43.54 22.60 -47.87
C GLN A 222 44.38 21.56 -48.62
N LEU A 223 43.84 20.35 -48.84
CA LEU A 223 44.51 19.32 -49.65
C LEU A 223 44.62 19.73 -51.12
N ASP A 224 43.58 20.37 -51.65
CA ASP A 224 43.56 20.88 -53.03
C ASP A 224 44.55 22.05 -53.24
N GLN A 225 45.03 22.71 -52.17
CA GLN A 225 46.06 23.77 -52.24
C GLN A 225 47.51 23.24 -52.18
N ILE A 226 47.69 21.99 -51.75
CA ILE A 226 49.02 21.37 -51.58
C ILE A 226 49.44 20.57 -52.83
N ASN A 227 48.47 20.17 -53.65
CA ASN A 227 48.68 19.48 -54.92
C ASN A 227 48.65 20.45 -56.10
#